data_AF-A0A225NL16-F1
#
_entry.id   AF-A0A225NL16-F1
#
_cell.length_a   1.000
_cell.length_b   1.000
_cell.length_c   1.000
_cell.angle_alpha   90.00
_cell.angle_beta   90.00
_cell.angle_gamma   90.00
#
_symmetry.space_group_name_H-M   'P 1'
#
loop_
_entity.id
_entity.type
_entity.pdbx_description
1 polymer ?
#
loop_
_entity_poly.entity_id
_entity_poly.type
_entity_poly.pdbx_seq_one_letter_code
_entity_poly.pdbx_strand_id
1 'polypeptide(L)'
;MSAADDILSAELALGLLDGPEAARAEARVKEDPDFARRVAQWGDDLAATIGGPADLRAPAHVLDRVRDRLFGKLAPVRDPVTAWGLPWGRIIGAIVAAKVILAAAILAWNQYWISRAEIPTAWGPAKVAWHQRQGRIRLEHPGPPDLLVWVEEAGALRYLGTEGDWIAAGLQRGAVLLLGPGRPARPEGEPVRLILYPDM
;
A
#
# COMPACT_ATOMS: atom_id res chain seq x y z
N MET A 1 -37.41 -21.77 48.43
CA MET A 1 -37.71 -21.23 47.09
C MET A 1 -39.21 -21.34 46.89
N SER A 2 -39.94 -20.22 46.83
CA SER A 2 -41.41 -20.25 46.71
C SER A 2 -41.81 -20.08 45.24
N ALA A 3 -42.79 -20.85 44.77
CA ALA A 3 -43.36 -20.68 43.42
C ALA A 3 -43.91 -19.26 43.20
N ALA A 4 -44.38 -18.60 44.27
CA ALA A 4 -44.88 -17.22 44.19
C ALA A 4 -43.77 -16.20 43.88
N ASP A 5 -42.54 -16.40 44.38
CA ASP A 5 -41.42 -15.49 44.09
C ASP A 5 -40.95 -15.62 42.64
N ASP A 6 -41.02 -16.84 42.08
CA ASP A 6 -40.63 -17.09 40.69
C ASP A 6 -41.61 -16.40 39.72
N ILE A 7 -42.92 -16.59 39.95
CA ILE A 7 -43.99 -15.92 39.19
C ILE A 7 -43.84 -14.40 39.24
N LEU A 8 -43.67 -13.83 40.44
CA LEU A 8 -43.52 -12.37 40.61
C LEU A 8 -42.27 -11.84 39.88
N SER A 9 -41.17 -12.59 39.88
CA SER A 9 -39.96 -12.20 39.15
C SER A 9 -40.13 -12.23 37.63
N ALA A 10 -40.92 -13.19 37.12
CA ALA A 10 -41.27 -13.28 35.71
C ALA A 10 -42.21 -12.15 35.28
N GLU A 11 -43.23 -11.84 36.08
CA GLU A 11 -44.17 -10.74 35.83
C GLU A 11 -43.45 -9.39 35.82
N LEU A 12 -42.49 -9.17 36.73
CA LEU A 12 -41.66 -7.98 36.74
C LEU A 12 -40.76 -7.92 35.49
N ALA A 13 -40.10 -9.03 35.12
CA ALA A 13 -39.24 -9.09 33.94
C ALA A 13 -39.99 -8.81 32.62
N LEU A 14 -41.25 -9.26 32.53
CA LEU A 14 -42.13 -9.02 31.38
C LEU A 14 -42.81 -7.64 31.40
N GLY A 15 -42.66 -6.87 32.48
CA GLY A 15 -43.33 -5.57 32.64
C GLY A 15 -44.85 -5.68 32.76
N LEU A 16 -45.36 -6.77 33.35
CA LEU A 16 -46.80 -7.02 33.52
C LEU A 16 -47.36 -6.45 34.83
N LEU A 17 -46.50 -5.97 35.73
CA LEU A 17 -46.91 -5.37 36.99
C LEU A 17 -47.25 -3.89 36.79
N ASP A 18 -48.34 -3.44 37.42
CA ASP A 18 -48.80 -2.05 37.34
C ASP A 18 -48.72 -1.31 38.68
N GLY A 19 -48.46 -0.01 38.58
CA GLY A 19 -48.58 0.96 39.67
C GLY A 19 -47.81 0.57 40.95
N PRO A 20 -48.49 0.48 42.12
CA PRO A 20 -47.81 0.30 43.41
C PRO A 20 -47.23 -1.10 43.61
N GLU A 21 -47.63 -2.10 42.83
CA GLU A 21 -47.05 -3.44 42.86
C GLU A 21 -45.70 -3.48 42.15
N ALA A 22 -45.61 -2.89 40.95
CA ALA A 22 -44.36 -2.72 40.22
C ALA A 22 -43.32 -1.98 41.07
N ALA A 23 -43.69 -0.84 41.68
CA ALA A 23 -42.78 -0.06 42.51
C ALA A 23 -42.24 -0.84 43.72
N ARG A 24 -43.05 -1.71 44.33
CA ARG A 24 -42.62 -2.58 45.44
C ARG A 24 -41.67 -3.69 44.97
N ALA A 25 -41.97 -4.29 43.82
CA ALA A 25 -41.11 -5.32 43.24
C ALA A 25 -39.76 -4.74 42.78
N GLU A 26 -39.75 -3.54 42.19
CA GLU A 26 -38.53 -2.80 41.83
C GLU A 26 -37.70 -2.38 43.05
N ALA A 27 -38.35 -1.96 44.14
CA ALA A 27 -37.66 -1.68 45.39
C ALA A 27 -37.00 -2.95 45.95
N ARG A 28 -37.73 -4.08 45.92
CA ARG A 28 -37.21 -5.38 46.37
C ARG A 28 -36.01 -5.84 45.55
N VAL A 29 -35.96 -5.59 44.23
CA VAL A 29 -34.77 -5.88 43.40
C VAL A 29 -33.51 -5.19 43.93
N LYS A 30 -33.61 -4.02 44.55
CA LYS A 30 -32.45 -3.30 45.11
C LYS A 30 -31.97 -3.88 46.44
N GLU A 31 -32.86 -4.57 47.16
CA GLU A 31 -32.64 -5.02 48.54
C GLU A 31 -32.38 -6.54 48.65
N ASP A 32 -32.89 -7.34 47.69
CA ASP A 32 -32.82 -8.81 47.66
C ASP A 32 -32.06 -9.28 46.41
N PRO A 33 -30.75 -9.62 46.55
CA PRO A 33 -29.92 -10.09 45.43
C PRO A 33 -30.42 -11.39 44.76
N ASP A 34 -31.10 -12.27 45.52
CA ASP A 34 -31.61 -13.52 44.98
C ASP A 34 -32.87 -13.31 44.14
N PHE A 35 -33.71 -12.35 44.54
CA PHE A 35 -34.82 -11.89 43.70
C PHE A 35 -34.32 -11.16 42.44
N ALA A 36 -33.33 -10.27 42.57
CA ALA A 36 -32.74 -9.55 41.44
C ALA A 36 -32.14 -10.49 40.37
N ARG A 37 -31.42 -11.52 40.82
CA ARG A 37 -30.84 -12.54 39.93
C ARG A 37 -31.90 -13.31 39.13
N ARG A 38 -33.05 -13.60 39.73
CA ARG A 38 -34.16 -14.29 39.04
C ARG A 38 -34.84 -13.41 38.00
N VAL A 39 -35.05 -12.13 38.30
CA VAL A 39 -35.57 -11.15 37.33
C VAL A 39 -34.62 -11.03 36.14
N ALA A 40 -33.30 -10.98 36.40
CA ALA A 40 -32.29 -10.95 35.34
C ALA A 40 -32.30 -12.24 34.49
N GLN A 41 -32.39 -13.41 35.14
CA GLN A 41 -32.47 -14.70 34.46
C GLN A 41 -33.68 -14.79 33.52
N TRP A 42 -34.86 -14.37 33.99
CA TRP A 42 -36.05 -14.27 33.14
C TRP A 42 -35.84 -13.32 31.95
N GLY A 43 -35.14 -12.19 32.16
CA GLY A 43 -34.75 -11.28 31.08
C GLY A 43 -33.87 -11.94 30.02
N ASP A 44 -32.86 -12.70 30.44
CA ASP A 44 -31.94 -13.42 29.53
C ASP A 44 -32.66 -14.53 28.75
N ASP A 45 -33.48 -15.33 29.43
CA ASP A 45 -34.24 -16.44 28.82
C ASP A 45 -35.26 -15.93 27.78
N LEU A 46 -35.90 -14.79 28.07
CA LEU A 46 -36.84 -14.14 27.15
C LEU A 46 -36.13 -13.49 25.97
N ALA A 47 -34.99 -12.84 26.18
CA ALA A 47 -34.21 -12.23 25.11
C ALA A 47 -33.74 -13.24 24.06
N ALA A 48 -33.45 -14.48 24.48
CA ALA A 48 -33.11 -15.57 23.57
C ALA A 48 -34.32 -16.10 22.76
N THR A 49 -35.53 -16.02 23.34
CA THR A 49 -36.76 -16.57 22.75
C THR A 49 -37.47 -15.57 21.85
N ILE A 50 -37.46 -14.28 22.21
CA ILE A 50 -37.98 -13.18 21.41
C ILE A 50 -36.92 -12.90 20.35
N GLY A 51 -36.93 -13.67 19.25
CA GLY A 51 -36.08 -13.44 18.10
C GLY A 51 -36.08 -11.95 17.77
N GLY A 52 -34.88 -11.35 17.81
CA GLY A 52 -34.74 -9.90 17.78
C GLY A 52 -35.59 -9.30 16.66
N PRO A 53 -36.28 -8.17 16.89
CA PRO A 53 -37.04 -7.52 15.82
C PRO A 53 -36.14 -7.42 14.60
N ALA A 54 -36.68 -7.69 13.41
CA ALA A 54 -35.96 -7.46 12.16
C ALA A 54 -35.24 -6.12 12.27
N ASP A 55 -33.97 -6.03 11.86
CA ASP A 55 -33.14 -4.84 12.05
C ASP A 55 -33.76 -3.64 11.31
N LEU A 56 -34.72 -2.99 11.97
CA LEU A 56 -35.48 -1.88 11.45
C LEU A 56 -34.60 -0.66 11.66
N ARG A 57 -34.00 -0.20 10.56
CA ARG A 57 -33.14 0.97 10.56
C ARG A 57 -33.90 2.16 11.15
N ALA A 58 -33.50 2.59 12.34
CA ALA A 58 -34.05 3.79 12.95
C ALA A 58 -33.80 5.01 12.04
N PRO A 59 -34.73 5.99 11.98
CA PRO A 59 -34.48 7.23 11.28
C PRO A 59 -33.23 7.94 11.82
N ALA A 60 -32.40 8.48 10.92
CA ALA A 60 -31.06 8.99 11.25
C ALA A 60 -31.04 10.03 12.40
N HIS A 61 -32.13 10.79 12.57
CA HIS A 61 -32.24 11.85 13.57
C HIS A 61 -32.58 11.36 14.99
N VAL A 62 -32.97 10.09 15.17
CA VAL A 62 -33.40 9.56 16.48
C VAL A 62 -32.25 9.54 17.47
N LEU A 63 -31.09 9.03 17.04
CA LEU A 63 -29.90 8.95 17.89
C LEU A 63 -29.45 10.34 18.36
N ASP A 64 -29.45 11.32 17.46
CA ASP A 64 -29.06 12.68 17.80
C ASP A 64 -30.04 13.32 18.79
N ARG A 65 -31.36 13.10 18.63
CA ARG A 65 -32.36 13.59 19.59
C ARG A 65 -32.21 12.95 20.97
N VAL A 66 -31.91 11.65 21.02
CA VAL A 66 -31.64 10.94 22.29
C VAL A 66 -30.40 11.51 22.96
N ARG A 67 -29.33 11.74 22.19
CA ARG A 67 -28.08 12.35 22.68
C ARG A 67 -28.32 13.75 23.23
N ASP A 68 -29.04 14.59 22.49
CA ASP A 68 -29.38 15.96 22.91
C ASP A 68 -30.21 15.98 24.20
N ARG A 69 -31.13 15.01 24.38
CA ARG A 69 -31.95 14.92 25.58
C ARG A 69 -31.16 14.47 26.81
N LEU A 70 -30.26 13.49 26.64
CA LEU A 70 -29.48 12.92 27.74
C LEU A 70 -28.31 13.80 28.17
N PHE A 71 -27.65 14.47 27.21
CA PHE A 71 -26.39 15.17 27.44
C PHE A 71 -26.48 16.68 27.16
N GLY A 72 -27.65 17.19 26.77
CA GLY A 72 -27.81 18.54 26.24
C GLY A 72 -27.31 18.65 24.81
N LYS A 73 -27.65 19.76 24.13
CA LYS A 73 -27.09 20.06 22.80
C LYS A 73 -25.59 20.22 22.91
N LEU A 74 -24.85 19.23 22.43
CA LEU A 74 -23.42 19.37 22.22
C LEU A 74 -23.21 20.50 21.21
N ALA A 75 -22.44 21.52 21.58
CA ALA A 75 -22.01 22.53 20.61
C ALA A 75 -21.40 21.79 19.41
N PRO A 76 -21.65 22.23 18.16
CA PRO A 76 -21.10 21.57 16.98
C PRO A 76 -19.60 21.40 17.20
N VAL A 77 -19.14 20.15 17.21
CA VAL A 77 -17.73 19.84 17.25
C VAL A 77 -17.16 20.49 16.01
N ARG A 78 -16.52 21.66 16.18
CA ARG A 78 -15.69 22.23 15.13
C ARG A 78 -14.67 21.15 14.82
N ASP A 79 -14.70 20.66 13.59
CA ASP A 79 -13.73 19.70 13.10
C ASP A 79 -12.33 20.22 13.52
N PRO A 80 -11.54 19.47 14.30
CA PRO A 80 -10.24 19.94 14.77
C PRO A 80 -9.31 20.30 13.60
N VAL A 81 -9.61 19.79 12.40
CA VAL A 81 -8.94 20.10 11.13
C VAL A 81 -9.17 21.56 10.68
N THR A 82 -10.34 22.14 10.93
CA THR A 82 -10.66 23.54 10.58
C THR A 82 -10.35 24.52 11.70
N ALA A 83 -10.19 24.04 12.94
CA ALA A 83 -9.97 24.90 14.11
C ALA A 83 -8.54 25.49 14.21
N TRP A 84 -7.54 24.91 13.53
CA TRP A 84 -6.13 25.33 13.61
C TRP A 84 -5.61 26.18 12.44
N GLY A 85 -6.45 26.52 11.44
CA GLY A 85 -6.06 27.40 10.33
C GLY A 85 -4.91 26.89 9.45
N LEU A 86 -4.32 25.73 9.75
CA LEU A 86 -3.26 25.11 8.96
C LEU A 86 -3.89 24.31 7.81
N PRO A 87 -3.54 24.61 6.55
CA PRO A 87 -4.09 23.90 5.41
C PRO A 87 -3.35 22.57 5.21
N TRP A 88 -3.59 21.60 6.09
CA TRP A 88 -2.97 20.27 6.05
C TRP A 88 -3.09 19.60 4.69
N GLY A 89 -4.20 19.81 3.97
CA GLY A 89 -4.35 19.36 2.58
C GLY A 89 -3.30 19.94 1.63
N ARG A 90 -2.90 21.21 1.80
CA ARG A 90 -1.83 21.85 1.01
C ARG A 90 -0.45 21.33 1.41
N ILE A 91 -0.22 21.04 2.69
CA ILE A 91 1.04 20.46 3.17
C ILE A 91 1.24 19.06 2.60
N ILE A 92 0.21 18.21 2.70
CA ILE A 92 0.22 16.86 2.14
C ILE A 92 0.42 16.93 0.62
N GLY A 93 -0.33 17.80 -0.07
CA GLY A 93 -0.16 18.03 -1.51
C GLY A 93 1.26 18.46 -1.89
N ALA A 94 1.86 19.38 -1.12
CA ALA A 94 3.23 19.84 -1.35
C ALA A 94 4.27 18.72 -1.16
N ILE A 95 4.11 17.87 -0.14
CA ILE A 95 5.00 16.72 0.09
C ILE A 95 4.93 15.73 -1.08
N VAL A 96 3.72 15.41 -1.57
CA VAL A 96 3.55 14.51 -2.71
C VAL A 96 4.19 15.10 -3.97
N ALA A 97 3.93 16.38 -4.25
CA ALA A 97 4.53 17.07 -5.40
C ALA A 97 6.06 17.08 -5.33
N ALA A 98 6.63 17.37 -4.15
CA ALA A 98 8.07 17.36 -3.94
C ALA A 98 8.69 15.97 -4.19
N LYS A 99 8.03 14.89 -3.75
CA LYS A 99 8.48 13.51 -4.01
C LYS A 99 8.49 13.18 -5.50
N VAL A 100 7.45 13.57 -6.23
CA VAL A 100 7.37 13.33 -7.68
C VAL A 100 8.47 14.08 -8.41
N ILE A 101 8.69 15.36 -8.08
CA ILE A 101 9.78 16.17 -8.65
C ILE A 101 11.15 15.54 -8.36
N LEU A 102 11.38 15.11 -7.11
CA LEU A 102 12.63 14.47 -6.72
C LEU A 102 12.86 13.16 -7.48
N ALA A 103 11.83 12.31 -7.60
CA ALA A 103 11.92 11.06 -8.36
C ALA A 103 12.23 11.33 -9.84
N ALA A 104 11.54 12.29 -10.46
CA ALA A 104 11.81 12.71 -11.84
C ALA A 104 13.24 13.24 -12.01
N ALA A 105 13.74 14.04 -11.07
CA ALA A 105 15.11 14.55 -11.09
C ALA A 105 16.15 13.44 -10.98
N ILE A 106 15.93 12.44 -10.10
CA ILE A 106 16.82 11.28 -9.96
C ILE A 106 16.85 10.45 -11.25
N LEU A 107 15.69 10.22 -11.86
CA LEU A 107 15.58 9.47 -13.11
C LEU A 107 16.26 10.22 -14.27
N ALA A 108 16.02 11.52 -14.40
CA ALA A 108 16.66 12.38 -15.40
C ALA A 108 18.18 12.42 -15.21
N TRP A 109 18.65 12.53 -13.97
CA TRP A 109 20.06 12.48 -13.63
C TRP A 109 20.67 11.13 -14.02
N ASN A 110 20.01 10.01 -13.73
CA ASN A 110 20.48 8.68 -14.11
C ASN A 110 20.54 8.52 -15.64
N GLN A 111 19.53 9.03 -16.35
CA GLN A 111 19.48 9.00 -17.82
C GLN A 111 20.57 9.87 -18.46
N TYR A 112 20.96 10.99 -17.85
CA TYR A 112 22.00 11.89 -18.34
C TYR A 112 23.36 11.19 -18.51
N TRP A 113 23.64 10.15 -17.72
CA TRP A 113 24.90 9.41 -17.79
C TRP A 113 24.91 8.28 -18.82
N ILE A 114 23.87 8.17 -19.67
CA ILE A 114 23.76 7.12 -20.69
C ILE A 114 24.10 7.70 -22.07
N SER A 115 25.23 7.29 -22.62
CA SER A 115 25.61 7.51 -24.03
C SER A 115 25.02 6.41 -24.90
N ARG A 116 24.65 6.72 -26.14
CA ARG A 116 23.99 5.79 -27.05
C ARG A 116 24.61 5.87 -28.44
N ALA A 117 25.31 4.82 -28.84
CA ALA A 117 25.83 4.67 -30.18
C ALA A 117 24.96 3.71 -30.99
N GLU A 118 24.75 4.02 -32.27
CA GLU A 118 24.14 3.12 -33.23
C GLU A 118 25.22 2.63 -34.20
N ILE A 119 25.33 1.32 -34.35
CA ILE A 119 26.39 0.67 -35.10
C ILE A 119 25.76 -0.12 -36.24
N PRO A 120 26.13 0.15 -37.50
CA PRO A 120 25.66 -0.67 -38.61
C PRO A 120 26.27 -2.06 -38.49
N THR A 121 25.44 -3.09 -38.56
CA THR A 121 25.87 -4.49 -38.62
C THR A 121 25.25 -5.17 -39.83
N ALA A 122 25.72 -6.39 -40.14
CA ALA A 122 25.19 -7.19 -41.26
C ALA A 122 23.68 -7.52 -41.13
N TRP A 123 23.12 -7.47 -39.92
CA TRP A 123 21.72 -7.81 -39.65
C TRP A 123 20.85 -6.59 -39.29
N GLY A 124 21.39 -5.38 -39.45
CA GLY A 124 20.71 -4.13 -39.10
C GLY A 124 21.44 -3.32 -38.02
N PRO A 125 20.91 -2.16 -37.63
CA PRO A 125 21.57 -1.32 -36.63
C PRO A 125 21.54 -1.97 -35.25
N ALA A 126 22.70 -2.10 -34.62
CA ALA A 126 22.84 -2.44 -33.21
C ALA A 126 22.93 -1.17 -32.38
N LYS A 127 22.14 -1.10 -31.30
CA LYS A 127 22.14 0.03 -30.36
C LYS A 127 22.95 -0.34 -29.13
N VAL A 128 23.97 0.44 -28.86
CA VAL A 128 24.83 0.29 -27.69
C VAL A 128 24.57 1.43 -26.73
N ALA A 129 24.06 1.11 -25.54
CA ALA A 129 23.91 2.08 -24.46
C ALA A 129 25.00 1.86 -23.41
N TRP A 130 25.77 2.89 -23.09
CA TRP A 130 26.81 2.84 -22.06
C TRP A 130 26.48 3.82 -20.93
N HIS A 131 26.44 3.30 -19.71
CA HIS A 131 26.22 4.12 -18.52
C HIS A 131 27.56 4.49 -17.88
N GLN A 132 28.03 5.70 -18.15
CA GLN A 132 29.39 6.17 -17.85
C GLN A 132 29.76 6.04 -16.37
N ARG A 133 28.84 6.41 -15.47
CA ARG A 133 29.10 6.39 -14.01
C ARG A 133 29.16 4.98 -13.40
N GLN A 134 28.45 4.02 -13.99
CA GLN A 134 28.33 2.66 -13.46
C GLN A 134 29.19 1.65 -14.22
N GLY A 135 29.82 2.06 -15.33
CA GLY A 135 30.63 1.18 -16.16
C GLY A 135 29.87 -0.03 -16.71
N ARG A 136 28.55 0.14 -16.95
CA ARG A 136 27.68 -0.90 -17.51
C ARG A 136 27.31 -0.60 -18.95
N ILE A 137 27.15 -1.65 -19.74
CA ILE A 137 26.76 -1.57 -21.15
C ILE A 137 25.50 -2.39 -21.41
N ARG A 138 24.70 -1.97 -22.38
CA ARG A 138 23.58 -2.72 -22.92
C ARG A 138 23.67 -2.71 -24.43
N LEU A 139 23.44 -3.88 -25.03
CA LEU A 139 23.35 -4.08 -26.46
C LEU A 139 21.92 -4.49 -26.81
N GLU A 140 21.33 -3.82 -27.79
CA GLU A 140 20.02 -4.16 -28.39
C GLU A 140 20.21 -4.31 -29.90
N HIS A 141 19.74 -5.41 -30.49
CA HIS A 141 20.02 -5.75 -31.88
C HIS A 141 18.87 -6.59 -32.49
N PRO A 142 18.37 -6.27 -33.70
CA PRO A 142 17.27 -7.04 -34.32
C PRO A 142 17.67 -8.40 -34.92
N GLY A 143 18.97 -8.73 -34.97
CA GLY A 143 19.48 -9.97 -35.58
C GLY A 143 19.57 -11.17 -34.63
N PRO A 144 20.27 -12.23 -35.05
CA PRO A 144 20.46 -13.41 -34.20
C PRO A 144 21.28 -13.09 -32.92
N PRO A 145 21.15 -13.89 -31.86
CA PRO A 145 21.81 -13.66 -30.56
C PRO A 145 23.33 -13.93 -30.59
N ASP A 146 23.90 -14.14 -31.78
CA ASP A 146 25.31 -14.41 -32.01
C ASP A 146 26.18 -13.14 -31.98
N LEU A 147 25.59 -11.95 -31.89
CA LEU A 147 26.32 -10.72 -31.65
C LEU A 147 26.83 -10.66 -30.20
N LEU A 148 28.11 -10.94 -30.03
CA LEU A 148 28.80 -10.97 -28.76
C LEU A 148 29.59 -9.67 -28.53
N VAL A 149 29.80 -9.32 -27.26
CA VAL A 149 30.56 -8.15 -26.84
C VAL A 149 31.81 -8.57 -26.07
N TRP A 150 32.96 -8.01 -26.46
CA TRP A 150 34.22 -8.12 -25.73
C TRP A 150 34.75 -6.73 -25.39
N VAL A 151 35.60 -6.66 -24.37
CA VAL A 151 36.45 -5.51 -24.08
C VAL A 151 37.92 -5.88 -24.27
N GLU A 152 38.68 -4.97 -24.87
CA GLU A 152 40.13 -5.07 -25.00
C GLU A 152 40.78 -4.43 -23.75
N GLU A 153 41.40 -5.25 -22.90
CA GLU A 153 42.08 -4.84 -21.67
C GLU A 153 43.51 -5.39 -21.68
N ALA A 154 44.51 -4.51 -21.61
CA ALA A 154 45.95 -4.88 -21.58
C ALA A 154 46.38 -5.84 -22.71
N GLY A 155 45.76 -5.73 -23.89
CA GLY A 155 46.04 -6.57 -25.06
C GLY A 155 45.36 -7.94 -25.05
N ALA A 156 44.52 -8.23 -24.06
CA ALA A 156 43.67 -9.41 -24.00
C ALA A 156 42.19 -9.05 -24.23
N LEU A 157 41.43 -9.98 -24.80
CA LEU A 157 39.99 -9.85 -24.94
C LEU A 157 39.28 -10.51 -23.77
N ARG A 158 38.39 -9.76 -23.14
CA ARG A 158 37.51 -10.26 -22.09
C ARG A 158 36.07 -10.21 -22.58
N TYR A 159 35.42 -11.36 -22.62
CA TYR A 159 34.01 -11.47 -22.97
C TYR A 159 33.14 -10.80 -21.91
N LEU A 160 32.17 -10.00 -22.37
CA LEU A 160 31.23 -9.27 -21.51
C LEU A 160 29.84 -9.90 -21.49
N GLY A 161 29.35 -10.41 -22.62
CA GLY A 161 28.01 -10.95 -22.71
C GLY A 161 27.42 -10.84 -24.12
N THR A 162 26.13 -11.15 -24.21
CA THR A 162 25.29 -11.04 -25.40
C THR A 162 24.31 -9.87 -25.28
N GLU A 163 23.47 -9.70 -26.29
CA GLU A 163 22.29 -8.84 -26.23
C GLU A 163 21.42 -9.07 -24.99
N GLY A 164 20.75 -8.01 -24.52
CA GLY A 164 19.69 -8.11 -23.52
C GLY A 164 19.84 -7.12 -22.38
N ASP A 165 20.09 -7.63 -21.17
CA ASP A 165 20.16 -6.84 -19.94
C ASP A 165 21.46 -6.04 -19.82
N TRP A 166 21.50 -5.14 -18.83
CA TRP A 166 22.70 -4.38 -18.51
C TRP A 166 23.83 -5.29 -18.01
N ILE A 167 24.96 -5.25 -18.69
CA ILE A 167 26.18 -5.97 -18.33
C ILE A 167 27.07 -5.05 -17.49
N ALA A 168 27.28 -5.39 -16.22
CA ALA A 168 28.23 -4.70 -15.35
C ALA A 168 29.66 -5.16 -15.67
N ALA A 169 30.46 -4.27 -16.28
CA ALA A 169 31.77 -4.62 -16.80
C ALA A 169 32.91 -3.72 -16.28
N GLY A 170 32.60 -2.73 -15.44
CA GLY A 170 33.57 -1.78 -14.88
C GLY A 170 34.16 -0.82 -15.93
N LEU A 171 33.49 -0.68 -17.07
CA LEU A 171 34.00 0.03 -18.24
C LEU A 171 34.29 1.50 -17.93
N GLN A 172 35.48 1.94 -18.33
CA GLN A 172 35.94 3.32 -18.17
C GLN A 172 35.90 4.05 -19.52
N ARG A 173 35.97 5.38 -19.47
CA ARG A 173 36.17 6.20 -20.67
C ARG A 173 37.43 5.75 -21.42
N GLY A 174 37.31 5.62 -22.73
CA GLY A 174 38.37 5.14 -23.61
C GLY A 174 38.48 3.62 -23.70
N ALA A 175 37.66 2.86 -22.95
CA ALA A 175 37.61 1.40 -23.11
C ALA A 175 37.21 1.07 -24.55
N VAL A 176 37.88 0.05 -25.10
CA VAL A 176 37.67 -0.40 -26.47
C VAL A 176 36.82 -1.65 -26.43
N LEU A 177 35.65 -1.56 -27.04
CA LEU A 177 34.73 -2.66 -27.20
C LEU A 177 34.84 -3.25 -28.59
N LEU A 178 34.75 -4.57 -28.67
CA LEU A 178 34.62 -5.30 -29.91
C LEU A 178 33.23 -5.91 -29.95
N LEU A 179 32.51 -5.69 -31.05
CA LEU A 179 31.21 -6.26 -31.33
C LEU A 179 31.29 -7.08 -32.59
N GLY A 180 30.89 -8.35 -32.54
CA GLY A 180 30.92 -9.20 -33.71
C GLY A 180 30.37 -10.59 -33.43
N PRO A 181 30.14 -11.38 -34.49
CA PRO A 181 29.80 -12.78 -34.32
C PRO A 181 30.97 -13.56 -33.71
N GLY A 182 30.68 -14.72 -33.13
CA GLY A 182 31.71 -15.69 -32.77
C GLY A 182 31.41 -16.44 -31.49
N ARG A 183 32.45 -16.67 -30.69
CA ARG A 183 32.36 -17.45 -29.45
C ARG A 183 32.94 -16.66 -28.29
N PRO A 184 32.51 -16.87 -27.04
CA PRO A 184 33.04 -16.14 -25.88
C PRO A 184 34.58 -16.08 -25.83
N ALA A 185 35.27 -17.15 -26.26
CA ALA A 185 36.73 -17.18 -26.32
C ALA A 185 37.36 -16.24 -27.36
N ARG A 186 36.71 -15.99 -28.50
CA ARG A 186 37.24 -15.16 -29.59
C ARG A 186 36.15 -14.73 -30.58
N PRO A 187 36.18 -13.47 -31.08
CA PRO A 187 35.38 -13.07 -32.23
C PRO A 187 35.74 -13.85 -33.48
N GLU A 188 34.72 -14.15 -34.29
CA GLU A 188 34.84 -14.72 -35.62
C GLU A 188 34.64 -13.58 -36.65
N GLY A 189 35.50 -13.51 -37.67
CA GLY A 189 35.47 -12.41 -38.65
C GLY A 189 36.10 -11.11 -38.13
N GLU A 190 35.76 -9.99 -38.78
CA GLU A 190 36.24 -8.65 -38.43
C GLU A 190 35.22 -7.97 -37.49
N PRO A 191 35.50 -7.89 -36.16
CA PRO A 191 34.58 -7.26 -35.24
C PRO A 191 34.59 -5.74 -35.41
N VAL A 192 33.43 -5.12 -35.19
CA VAL A 192 33.33 -3.66 -35.12
C VAL A 192 33.96 -3.18 -33.82
N ARG A 193 34.89 -2.23 -33.95
CA ARG A 193 35.62 -1.63 -32.83
C ARG A 193 34.96 -0.32 -32.42
N LEU A 194 34.49 -0.25 -31.18
CA LEU A 194 33.85 0.93 -30.59
C LEU A 194 34.69 1.43 -29.41
N ILE A 195 35.05 2.72 -29.41
CA ILE A 195 35.78 3.33 -28.29
C ILE A 195 34.82 4.17 -27.46
N LEU A 196 34.72 3.91 -26.16
CA LEU A 196 33.77 4.58 -25.28
C LEU A 196 34.14 6.04 -24.99
N TYR A 197 33.47 6.99 -25.65
CA TYR A 197 33.57 8.43 -25.38
C TYR A 197 32.26 9.00 -24.82
N PRO A 198 32.33 10.09 -24.03
CA PRO A 198 31.14 10.68 -23.42
C PRO A 198 30.16 11.31 -24.41
N ASP A 199 30.63 11.71 -25.60
CA ASP A 199 29.83 12.36 -26.64
C ASP A 199 29.34 11.40 -27.74
N MET A 200 29.30 10.10 -27.46
CA MET A 200 28.72 9.09 -28.37
C MET A 200 27.21 8.95 -28.24
#